data_AF-A0A7J4GGP3-F1
#
_entry.id   AF-A0A7J4GGP3-F1
#
_cell.length_a   1.000
_cell.length_b   1.000
_cell.length_c   1.000
_cell.angle_alpha   90.00
_cell.angle_beta   90.00
_cell.angle_gamma   90.00
#
_symmetry.space_group_name_H-M   'P 1'
#
loop_
_entity.id
_entity.type
_entity.pdbx_description
1 polymer ?
#
loop_
_entity_poly.entity_id
_entity_poly.type
_entity_poly.pdbx_seq_one_letter_code
_entity_poly.pdbx_strand_id
1 'polypeptide(L)'
;MSLGSESFPATDPSGFALNVLSVLMMYGPAYLANTGAMLCGYWLPEKFGISNHKIDGGKVHSDGNRLLGDGKSWEGLFGGAIFGGLLTLLVHILWQGRAAPAGRPFIDPVSWADAGDWFWIGGESGAAFLIGASLGFACMLGDSFGSYFKRRRGLKREGETSSRAPLLDTIPFALAIFIAAFLLFPDQIFTHSDLRPAILGILILTPLIHRAFNILGHRLGLKSVPY
;
A
#
# COMPACT_ATOMS: atom_id res chain seq x y z
N MET A 1 -13.72 28.76 -6.99
CA MET A 1 -13.48 27.83 -8.11
C MET A 1 -13.63 26.45 -7.51
N SER A 2 -14.62 25.67 -7.94
CA SER A 2 -14.90 24.35 -7.35
C SER A 2 -13.71 23.43 -7.62
N LEU A 3 -12.96 23.05 -6.58
CA LEU A 3 -11.81 22.15 -6.65
C LEU A 3 -12.17 20.75 -7.22
N GLY A 4 -13.46 20.41 -7.35
CA GLY A 4 -13.95 19.15 -7.92
C GLY A 4 -14.48 19.21 -9.36
N SER A 5 -14.05 20.16 -10.21
CA SER A 5 -14.57 20.27 -11.59
C SER A 5 -13.77 19.51 -12.65
N GLU A 6 -12.61 18.94 -12.32
CA GLU A 6 -11.76 18.26 -13.30
C GLU A 6 -12.15 16.78 -13.46
N SER A 7 -12.73 16.45 -14.61
CA SER A 7 -13.09 15.07 -14.98
C SER A 7 -11.88 14.26 -15.43
N PHE A 8 -11.80 12.97 -15.11
CA PHE A 8 -10.79 12.04 -15.61
C PHE A 8 -11.38 11.09 -16.66
N PRO A 9 -11.64 11.56 -17.89
CA PRO A 9 -12.37 10.77 -18.88
C PRO A 9 -11.64 9.49 -19.26
N ALA A 10 -12.44 8.43 -19.44
CA ALA A 10 -12.05 7.11 -19.92
C ALA A 10 -13.03 6.65 -21.01
N THR A 11 -13.26 7.49 -22.01
CA THR A 11 -14.20 7.24 -23.13
C THR A 11 -13.72 6.17 -24.11
N ASP A 12 -12.44 5.82 -24.04
CA ASP A 12 -11.81 4.79 -24.86
C ASP A 12 -10.84 3.93 -24.00
N PRO A 13 -10.38 2.76 -24.52
CA PRO A 13 -9.48 1.88 -23.77
C PRO A 13 -8.15 2.51 -23.34
N SER A 14 -7.63 3.48 -24.11
CA SER A 14 -6.37 4.16 -23.80
C SER A 14 -6.54 5.12 -22.63
N GLY A 15 -7.64 5.87 -22.60
CA GLY A 15 -8.03 6.73 -21.47
C GLY A 15 -8.26 5.91 -20.20
N PHE A 16 -8.91 4.75 -20.31
CA PHE A 16 -9.07 3.82 -19.18
C PHE A 16 -7.71 3.30 -18.68
N ALA A 17 -6.84 2.83 -19.56
CA ALA A 17 -5.50 2.36 -19.19
C ALA A 17 -4.67 3.45 -18.52
N LEU A 18 -4.80 4.70 -18.99
CA LEU A 18 -4.14 5.85 -18.40
C LEU A 18 -4.67 6.17 -17.00
N ASN A 19 -5.99 6.03 -16.75
CA ASN A 19 -6.55 6.13 -15.41
C ASN A 19 -6.06 5.00 -14.49
N VAL A 20 -6.00 3.77 -14.98
CA VAL A 20 -5.42 2.63 -14.23
C VAL A 20 -3.97 2.92 -13.82
N LEU A 21 -3.15 3.43 -14.75
CA LEU A 21 -1.78 3.80 -14.45
C LEU A 21 -1.72 4.98 -13.46
N SER A 22 -2.62 5.96 -13.56
CA SER A 22 -2.69 7.09 -12.63
C SER A 22 -3.03 6.65 -11.21
N VAL A 23 -4.01 5.75 -11.07
CA VAL A 23 -4.36 5.12 -9.78
C VAL A 23 -3.15 4.36 -9.24
N LEU A 24 -2.46 3.58 -10.08
CA LEU A 24 -1.24 2.89 -9.66
C LEU A 24 -0.16 3.84 -9.17
N MET A 25 0.03 4.99 -9.81
CA MET A 25 1.05 5.97 -9.44
C MET A 25 0.69 6.70 -8.13
N MET A 26 -0.56 7.11 -7.94
CA MET A 26 -1.00 7.78 -6.71
C MET A 26 -1.04 6.83 -5.50
N TYR A 27 -1.49 5.58 -5.68
CA TYR A 27 -1.55 4.58 -4.60
C TYR A 27 -0.26 3.74 -4.47
N GLY A 28 0.65 3.87 -5.43
CA GLY A 28 1.93 3.17 -5.48
C GLY A 28 2.74 3.25 -4.18
N PRO A 29 2.89 4.44 -3.56
CA PRO A 29 3.51 4.58 -2.24
C PRO A 29 2.94 3.64 -1.17
N ALA A 30 1.61 3.50 -1.08
CA ALA A 30 0.95 2.61 -0.13
C ALA A 30 1.13 1.12 -0.49
N TYR A 31 1.11 0.78 -1.78
CA TYR A 31 1.42 -0.57 -2.25
C TYR A 31 2.87 -0.97 -1.88
N LEU A 32 3.80 -0.02 -1.95
CA LEU A 32 5.21 -0.20 -1.59
C LEU A 32 5.46 -0.19 -0.07
N ALA A 33 4.45 0.06 0.77
CA ALA A 33 4.58 -0.03 2.23
C ALA A 33 5.06 -1.42 2.70
N ASN A 34 4.73 -2.48 1.95
CA ASN A 34 5.21 -3.85 2.22
C ASN A 34 6.75 -3.94 2.13
N THR A 35 7.38 -3.14 1.26
CA THR A 35 8.84 -3.04 1.17
C THR A 35 9.40 -2.36 2.42
N GLY A 36 8.78 -1.28 2.88
CA GLY A 36 9.14 -0.64 4.15
C GLY A 36 9.03 -1.60 5.34
N ALA A 37 7.98 -2.41 5.39
CA ALA A 37 7.81 -3.43 6.41
C ALA A 37 8.87 -4.53 6.34
N MET A 38 9.28 -4.96 5.15
CA MET A 38 10.39 -5.90 4.96
C MET A 38 11.72 -5.29 5.44
N LEU A 39 11.99 -4.03 5.13
CA LEU A 39 13.21 -3.35 5.56
C LEU A 39 13.26 -3.21 7.08
N CYS A 40 12.22 -2.66 7.70
CA CYS A 40 12.18 -2.39 9.14
C CYS A 40 11.89 -3.62 10.00
N GLY A 41 11.11 -4.57 9.48
CA GLY A 41 10.66 -5.76 10.22
C GLY A 41 11.52 -7.01 10.02
N TYR A 42 12.45 -7.00 9.06
CA TYR A 42 13.31 -8.15 8.76
C TYR A 42 14.76 -7.73 8.46
N TRP A 43 15.00 -6.98 7.38
CA TRP A 43 16.38 -6.75 6.90
C TRP A 43 17.24 -5.92 7.87
N LEU A 44 16.70 -4.84 8.44
CA LEU A 44 17.41 -4.03 9.43
C LEU A 44 17.68 -4.82 10.73
N PRO A 45 16.66 -5.48 11.35
CA PRO A 45 16.89 -6.38 12.49
C PRO A 45 17.98 -7.43 12.25
N GLU A 46 17.93 -8.12 11.11
CA GLU A 46 18.90 -9.16 10.74
C GLU A 46 20.31 -8.57 10.56
N LYS A 47 20.43 -7.47 9.81
CA LYS A 47 21.72 -6.84 9.49
C LYS A 47 22.41 -6.24 10.71
N PHE A 48 21.65 -5.68 11.64
CA PHE A 48 22.19 -4.94 12.79
C PHE A 48 22.05 -5.70 14.12
N GLY A 49 21.50 -6.92 14.11
CA GLY A 49 21.29 -7.71 15.32
C GLY A 49 20.29 -7.10 16.30
N ILE A 50 19.34 -6.30 15.81
CA ILE A 50 18.33 -5.63 16.64
C ILE A 50 17.17 -6.61 16.87
N SER A 51 16.58 -6.58 18.07
CA SER A 51 15.39 -7.39 18.36
C SER A 51 14.21 -6.98 17.46
N ASN A 52 13.43 -7.97 17.03
CA ASN A 52 12.21 -7.77 16.27
C ASN A 52 11.00 -8.31 17.05
N HIS A 53 9.99 -7.47 17.26
CA HIS A 53 8.84 -7.82 18.10
C HIS A 53 7.65 -8.28 17.27
N LYS A 54 7.31 -9.57 17.38
CA LYS A 54 6.17 -10.17 16.67
C LYS A 54 4.85 -9.66 17.23
N ILE A 55 3.94 -9.25 16.36
CA ILE A 55 2.64 -8.67 16.77
C ILE A 55 1.82 -9.67 17.61
N ASP A 56 1.85 -10.95 17.24
CA ASP A 56 1.13 -11.99 17.98
C ASP A 56 1.86 -12.49 19.23
N GLY A 57 3.11 -12.08 19.46
CA GLY A 57 3.93 -12.56 20.58
C GLY A 57 4.07 -14.07 20.66
N GLY A 58 3.96 -14.79 19.55
CA GLY A 58 3.99 -16.26 19.54
C GLY A 58 2.66 -16.95 19.84
N LYS A 59 1.57 -16.21 20.05
CA LYS A 59 0.26 -16.78 20.38
C LYS A 59 -0.25 -17.74 19.31
N VAL A 60 -0.82 -18.83 19.77
CA VAL A 60 -1.45 -19.89 18.97
C VAL A 60 -2.95 -19.83 19.17
N HIS A 61 -3.71 -19.96 18.08
CA HIS A 61 -5.17 -19.98 18.12
C HIS A 61 -5.68 -21.40 18.43
N SER A 62 -6.97 -21.57 18.71
CA SER A 62 -7.59 -22.86 19.06
C SER A 62 -7.46 -23.96 18.00
N ASP A 63 -7.09 -23.60 16.76
CA ASP A 63 -6.85 -24.52 15.65
C ASP A 63 -5.41 -25.05 15.59
N GLY A 64 -4.57 -24.71 16.57
CA GLY A 64 -3.17 -25.12 16.65
C GLY A 64 -2.21 -24.30 15.77
N ASN A 65 -2.71 -23.33 15.00
CA ASN A 65 -1.88 -22.45 14.18
C ASN A 65 -1.60 -21.11 14.88
N ARG A 66 -0.46 -20.48 14.60
CA ARG A 66 -0.13 -19.11 15.06
C ARG A 66 -1.24 -18.12 14.74
N LEU A 67 -1.37 -17.04 15.52
CA LEU A 67 -2.39 -16.03 15.24
C LEU A 67 -2.07 -15.29 13.93
N LEU A 68 -0.82 -14.85 13.75
CA LEU A 68 -0.35 -14.13 12.56
C LEU A 68 0.91 -14.77 11.94
N GLY A 69 1.83 -15.27 12.79
CA GLY A 69 3.13 -15.82 12.38
C GLY A 69 4.26 -14.80 12.36
N ASP A 70 5.50 -15.26 12.17
CA ASP A 70 6.72 -14.47 12.39
C ASP A 70 6.94 -13.35 11.37
N GLY A 71 6.19 -13.39 10.26
CA GLY A 71 6.23 -12.36 9.24
C GLY A 71 5.49 -11.06 9.60
N LYS A 72 4.89 -10.95 10.79
CA LYS A 72 4.17 -9.74 11.24
C LYS A 72 4.79 -9.20 12.52
N SER A 73 5.44 -8.04 12.41
CA SER A 73 6.14 -7.37 13.51
C SER A 73 5.70 -5.91 13.66
N TRP A 74 5.88 -5.36 14.85
CA TRP A 74 5.55 -3.95 15.14
C TRP A 74 6.43 -2.99 14.33
N GLU A 75 7.72 -3.32 14.20
CA GLU A 75 8.66 -2.55 13.38
C GLU A 75 8.28 -2.59 11.91
N GLY A 76 7.77 -3.73 11.43
CA GLY A 76 7.23 -3.85 10.09
C GLY A 76 5.97 -2.99 9.89
N LEU A 77 5.03 -3.04 10.83
CA LEU A 77 3.77 -2.28 10.78
C LEU A 77 4.02 -0.77 10.69
N PHE A 78 4.78 -0.22 11.63
CA PHE A 78 5.06 1.23 11.67
C PHE A 78 6.10 1.65 10.64
N GLY A 79 7.10 0.80 10.35
CA GLY A 79 8.07 1.05 9.29
C GLY A 79 7.42 1.13 7.92
N GLY A 80 6.46 0.24 7.62
CA GLY A 80 5.67 0.30 6.39
C GLY A 80 4.84 1.57 6.27
N ALA A 81 4.20 2.00 7.37
CA ALA A 81 3.47 3.27 7.41
C ALA A 81 4.39 4.47 7.13
N ILE A 82 5.48 4.62 7.88
CA ILE A 82 6.44 5.72 7.70
C ILE A 82 7.00 5.71 6.28
N PHE A 83 7.35 4.54 5.75
CA PHE A 83 7.85 4.41 4.38
C PHE A 83 6.82 4.86 3.34
N GLY A 84 5.55 4.49 3.50
CA GLY A 84 4.46 4.97 2.64
C GLY A 84 4.28 6.49 2.69
N GLY A 85 4.41 7.09 3.90
CA GLY A 85 4.40 8.54 4.09
C GLY A 85 5.53 9.25 3.36
N LEU A 86 6.77 8.76 3.55
CA LEU A 86 7.94 9.32 2.86
C LEU A 86 7.86 9.19 1.35
N LEU A 87 7.36 8.06 0.83
CA LEU A 87 7.17 7.86 -0.60
C LEU A 87 6.07 8.76 -1.17
N THR A 88 4.99 9.01 -0.44
CA THR A 88 3.92 9.92 -0.89
C THR A 88 4.39 11.36 -0.89
N LEU A 89 5.17 11.76 0.13
CA LEU A 89 5.86 13.05 0.15
C LEU A 89 6.79 13.20 -1.07
N LEU A 90 7.59 12.18 -1.38
CA LEU A 90 8.45 12.20 -2.57
C LEU A 90 7.63 12.34 -3.86
N VAL A 91 6.54 11.57 -3.98
CA VAL A 91 5.62 11.64 -5.12
C VAL A 91 5.03 13.04 -5.29
N HIS A 92 4.57 13.65 -4.20
CA HIS A 92 4.06 15.02 -4.19
C HIS A 92 5.12 16.02 -4.67
N ILE A 93 6.36 15.94 -4.15
CA ILE A 93 7.47 16.81 -4.58
C ILE A 93 7.75 16.66 -6.09
N LEU A 94 7.72 15.44 -6.60
CA LEU A 94 8.04 15.18 -8.01
C LEU A 94 6.94 15.62 -8.98
N TRP A 95 5.68 15.56 -8.55
CA TRP A 95 4.51 15.78 -9.40
C TRP A 95 3.73 17.04 -9.03
N GLN A 96 4.27 17.88 -8.15
CA GLN A 96 3.61 19.06 -7.60
C GLN A 96 2.88 19.88 -8.67
N GLY A 97 1.63 20.23 -8.39
CA GLY A 97 0.79 21.05 -9.28
C GLY A 97 0.15 20.28 -10.45
N ARG A 98 0.38 18.98 -10.60
CA ARG A 98 -0.27 18.14 -11.61
C ARG A 98 -1.63 17.63 -11.12
N ALA A 99 -2.63 18.52 -11.13
CA ALA A 99 -4.01 18.18 -10.77
C ALA A 99 -4.88 17.80 -12.00
N ALA A 100 -4.47 18.24 -13.19
CA ALA A 100 -5.29 18.12 -14.38
C ALA A 100 -5.15 16.77 -15.11
N PRO A 101 -6.15 16.32 -15.89
CA PRO A 101 -6.11 15.07 -16.66
C PRO A 101 -4.93 14.95 -17.63
N ALA A 102 -4.36 16.08 -18.07
CA ALA A 102 -3.15 16.13 -18.90
C ALA A 102 -1.88 15.72 -18.13
N GLY A 103 -1.90 15.76 -16.80
CA GLY A 103 -0.81 15.32 -15.93
C GLY A 103 -0.71 13.79 -15.78
N ARG A 104 -1.71 13.04 -16.27
CA ARG A 104 -1.69 11.57 -16.18
C ARG A 104 -0.48 10.98 -16.92
N PRO A 105 0.16 9.93 -16.39
CA PRO A 105 -0.25 9.18 -15.20
C PRO A 105 0.26 9.77 -13.87
N PHE A 106 1.04 10.85 -13.93
CA PHE A 106 1.77 11.41 -12.80
C PHE A 106 0.96 12.55 -12.17
N ILE A 107 -0.14 12.18 -11.53
CA ILE A 107 -1.03 13.10 -10.81
C ILE A 107 -0.57 13.26 -9.37
N ASP A 108 -0.49 14.50 -8.90
CA ASP A 108 -0.16 14.80 -7.52
C ASP A 108 -1.32 14.41 -6.59
N PRO A 109 -1.14 13.42 -5.69
CA PRO A 109 -2.21 12.93 -4.82
C PRO A 109 -2.68 13.97 -3.78
N VAL A 110 -1.93 15.06 -3.58
CA VAL A 110 -2.26 16.11 -2.59
C VAL A 110 -2.91 17.33 -3.23
N SER A 111 -3.02 17.37 -4.55
CA SER A 111 -3.41 18.58 -5.29
C SER A 111 -4.82 19.11 -5.01
N TRP A 112 -5.71 18.31 -4.41
CA TRP A 112 -7.05 18.74 -3.99
C TRP A 112 -7.18 18.91 -2.48
N ALA A 113 -6.14 18.58 -1.71
CA ALA A 113 -6.15 18.76 -0.27
C ALA A 113 -6.01 20.24 0.08
N ASP A 114 -6.66 20.66 1.15
CA ASP A 114 -6.57 22.04 1.64
C ASP A 114 -6.59 22.14 3.17
N ALA A 115 -6.49 23.36 3.69
CA ALA A 115 -6.42 23.63 5.13
C ALA A 115 -7.66 23.21 5.95
N GLY A 116 -8.77 22.87 5.29
CA GLY A 116 -9.97 22.31 5.90
C GLY A 116 -9.88 20.80 6.16
N ASP A 117 -8.93 20.11 5.53
CA ASP A 117 -8.73 18.67 5.71
C ASP A 117 -8.05 18.35 7.05
N TRP A 118 -8.53 17.31 7.74
CA TRP A 118 -7.98 16.91 9.05
C TRP A 118 -6.50 16.51 8.99
N PHE A 119 -6.05 16.08 7.82
CA PHE A 119 -4.69 15.64 7.55
C PHE A 119 -3.80 16.78 7.03
N TRP A 120 -4.31 18.01 6.89
CA TRP A 120 -3.52 19.19 6.51
C TRP A 120 -2.71 19.74 7.69
N ILE A 121 -1.76 18.94 8.17
CA ILE A 121 -0.87 19.31 9.26
C ILE A 121 0.50 19.59 8.67
N GLY A 122 1.00 20.82 8.80
CA GLY A 122 2.31 21.19 8.24
C GLY A 122 2.30 21.50 6.74
N GLY A 123 1.15 21.86 6.18
CA GLY A 123 0.97 22.20 4.77
C GLY A 123 0.95 20.97 3.85
N GLU A 124 1.14 21.19 2.54
CA GLU A 124 1.10 20.13 1.51
C GLU A 124 2.05 18.97 1.84
N SER A 125 3.28 19.26 2.29
CA SER A 125 4.27 18.23 2.65
C SER A 125 3.79 17.32 3.78
N GLY A 126 3.19 17.89 4.81
CA GLY A 126 2.70 17.08 5.93
C GLY A 126 1.40 16.36 5.59
N ALA A 127 0.54 16.95 4.76
CA ALA A 127 -0.61 16.26 4.17
C ALA A 127 -0.18 15.05 3.34
N ALA A 128 0.82 15.21 2.46
CA ALA A 128 1.40 14.13 1.66
C ALA A 128 1.89 12.98 2.55
N PHE A 129 2.65 13.32 3.60
CA PHE A 129 3.17 12.34 4.54
C PHE A 129 2.04 11.62 5.28
N LEU A 130 1.02 12.33 5.77
CA LEU A 130 -0.08 11.75 6.53
C LEU A 130 -1.01 10.89 5.67
N ILE A 131 -1.28 11.28 4.43
CA ILE A 131 -1.97 10.44 3.44
C ILE A 131 -1.21 9.13 3.27
N GLY A 132 0.08 9.23 2.90
CA GLY A 132 0.91 8.06 2.65
C GLY A 132 1.09 7.16 3.86
N ALA A 133 1.25 7.75 5.05
CA ALA A 133 1.42 7.01 6.30
C ALA A 133 0.15 6.29 6.71
N SER A 134 -1.01 6.92 6.57
CA SER A 134 -2.31 6.31 6.88
C SER A 134 -2.63 5.17 5.92
N LEU A 135 -2.43 5.36 4.62
CA LEU A 135 -2.64 4.32 3.61
C LEU A 135 -1.61 3.18 3.72
N GLY A 136 -0.35 3.51 4.05
CA GLY A 136 0.69 2.52 4.33
C GLY A 136 0.37 1.70 5.59
N PHE A 137 -0.13 2.32 6.64
CA PHE A 137 -0.60 1.62 7.84
C PHE A 137 -1.78 0.70 7.53
N ALA A 138 -2.76 1.19 6.76
CA ALA A 138 -3.90 0.39 6.30
C ALA A 138 -3.45 -0.82 5.46
N CYS A 139 -2.48 -0.63 4.56
CA CYS A 139 -1.83 -1.71 3.81
C CYS A 139 -1.29 -2.79 4.75
N MET A 140 -0.57 -2.41 5.81
CA MET A 140 0.01 -3.37 6.76
C MET A 140 -1.04 -4.07 7.64
N LEU A 141 -2.13 -3.38 7.98
CA LEU A 141 -3.27 -4.01 8.65
C LEU A 141 -3.96 -5.04 7.74
N GLY A 142 -4.19 -4.70 6.48
CA GLY A 142 -4.77 -5.62 5.49
C GLY A 142 -3.88 -6.85 5.24
N ASP A 143 -2.57 -6.65 5.13
CA ASP A 143 -1.59 -7.74 5.02
C ASP A 143 -1.55 -8.62 6.30
N SER A 144 -1.70 -8.02 7.48
CA SER A 144 -1.86 -8.76 8.74
C SER A 144 -3.14 -9.58 8.78
N PHE A 145 -4.26 -9.01 8.31
CA PHE A 145 -5.53 -9.71 8.15
C PHE A 145 -5.41 -10.89 7.18
N GLY A 146 -4.76 -10.69 6.02
CA GLY A 146 -4.45 -11.77 5.09
C GLY A 146 -3.63 -12.89 5.76
N SER A 147 -2.63 -12.53 6.57
CA SER A 147 -1.87 -13.48 7.38
C SER A 147 -2.73 -14.28 8.36
N TYR A 148 -3.64 -13.63 9.07
CA TYR A 148 -4.57 -14.32 9.97
C TYR A 148 -5.34 -15.43 9.24
N PHE A 149 -5.95 -15.13 8.09
CA PHE A 149 -6.68 -16.15 7.31
C PHE A 149 -5.77 -17.23 6.71
N LYS A 150 -4.53 -16.88 6.34
CA LYS A 150 -3.54 -17.90 5.93
C LYS A 150 -3.28 -18.89 7.07
N ARG A 151 -3.12 -18.42 8.32
CA ARG A 151 -2.93 -19.29 9.49
C ARG A 151 -4.16 -20.17 9.75
N ARG A 152 -5.37 -19.63 9.63
CA ARG A 152 -6.62 -20.41 9.76
C ARG A 152 -6.77 -21.53 8.72
N ARG A 153 -6.05 -21.44 7.60
CA ARG A 153 -5.98 -22.48 6.55
C ARG A 153 -4.78 -23.44 6.70
N GLY A 154 -4.04 -23.37 7.82
CA GLY A 154 -2.86 -24.20 8.08
C GLY A 154 -1.62 -23.83 7.27
N LEU A 155 -1.64 -22.71 6.52
CA LEU A 155 -0.47 -22.22 5.79
C LEU A 155 0.50 -21.63 6.80
N LYS A 156 1.77 -22.05 6.85
CA LYS A 156 2.73 -21.63 7.88
C LYS A 156 3.59 -20.45 7.46
N ARG A 157 4.08 -19.68 8.45
CA ARG A 157 5.10 -18.64 8.28
C ARG A 157 5.91 -18.50 9.57
N GLU A 158 6.84 -19.44 9.76
CA GLU A 158 7.58 -19.65 11.00
C GLU A 158 9.01 -20.10 10.65
N GLY A 159 10.02 -19.37 11.17
CA GLY A 159 11.41 -19.52 10.75
C GLY A 159 11.58 -19.45 9.23
N GLU A 160 12.28 -20.43 8.67
CA GLU A 160 12.53 -20.57 7.22
C GLU A 160 11.30 -21.02 6.42
N THR A 161 10.23 -21.47 7.08
CA THR A 161 9.06 -22.00 6.39
C THR A 161 8.11 -20.89 5.98
N SER A 162 7.84 -20.74 4.68
CA SER A 162 6.86 -19.80 4.13
C SER A 162 5.95 -20.46 3.11
N SER A 163 4.64 -20.38 3.31
CA SER A 163 3.63 -20.87 2.36
C SER A 163 3.19 -19.80 1.36
N ARG A 164 2.85 -20.23 0.14
CA ARG A 164 2.36 -19.37 -0.95
C ARG A 164 0.82 -19.28 -0.96
N ALA A 165 0.27 -18.07 -1.05
CA ALA A 165 -1.18 -17.87 -1.20
C ALA A 165 -1.51 -16.60 -2.01
N PRO A 166 -1.40 -16.64 -3.36
CA PRO A 166 -1.32 -15.43 -4.19
C PRO A 166 -2.43 -14.40 -3.97
N LEU A 167 -3.68 -14.86 -3.78
CA LEU A 167 -4.82 -13.97 -3.53
C LEU A 167 -4.80 -13.39 -2.11
N LEU A 168 -4.47 -14.19 -1.10
CA LEU A 168 -4.36 -13.72 0.30
C LEU A 168 -3.10 -12.88 0.53
N ASP A 169 -2.11 -13.01 -0.35
CA ASP A 169 -0.89 -12.20 -0.35
C ASP A 169 -1.09 -10.83 -1.01
N THR A 170 -2.24 -10.60 -1.68
CA THR A 170 -2.44 -9.39 -2.51
C THR A 170 -3.74 -8.63 -2.26
N ILE A 171 -4.86 -9.33 -2.26
CA ILE A 171 -6.18 -8.70 -2.17
C ILE A 171 -6.43 -8.04 -0.80
N PRO A 172 -6.09 -8.65 0.35
CA PRO A 172 -6.36 -8.06 1.67
C PRO A 172 -5.68 -6.69 1.88
N PHE A 173 -4.41 -6.55 1.52
CA PHE A 173 -3.71 -5.27 1.67
C PHE A 173 -4.27 -4.22 0.70
N ALA A 174 -4.55 -4.59 -0.54
CA ALA A 174 -5.08 -3.66 -1.55
C ALA A 174 -6.47 -3.16 -1.17
N LEU A 175 -7.36 -4.04 -0.70
CA LEU A 175 -8.67 -3.65 -0.19
C LEU A 175 -8.56 -2.71 1.01
N ALA A 176 -7.67 -2.99 1.96
CA ALA A 176 -7.49 -2.13 3.13
C ALA A 176 -7.02 -0.72 2.74
N ILE A 177 -6.13 -0.60 1.74
CA ILE A 177 -5.71 0.70 1.20
C ILE A 177 -6.93 1.47 0.65
N PHE A 178 -7.72 0.86 -0.23
CA PHE A 178 -8.84 1.58 -0.84
C PHE A 178 -9.95 1.90 0.17
N ILE A 179 -10.26 0.97 1.09
CA ILE A 179 -11.22 1.24 2.17
C ILE A 179 -10.75 2.43 3.02
N ALA A 180 -9.48 2.45 3.44
CA ALA A 180 -8.94 3.56 4.20
C ALA A 180 -8.95 4.87 3.39
N ALA A 181 -8.66 4.80 2.09
CA ALA A 181 -8.70 5.97 1.21
C ALA A 181 -10.08 6.62 1.18
N PHE A 182 -11.13 5.84 0.91
CA PHE A 182 -12.49 6.36 0.84
C PHE A 182 -13.07 6.77 2.19
N LEU A 183 -12.61 6.17 3.30
CA LEU A 183 -13.09 6.51 4.64
C LEU A 183 -12.38 7.72 5.25
N LEU A 184 -11.07 7.83 5.05
CA LEU A 184 -10.23 8.84 5.72
C LEU A 184 -9.97 10.06 4.84
N PHE A 185 -10.03 9.91 3.51
CA PHE A 185 -9.70 10.97 2.55
C PHE A 185 -10.81 11.13 1.51
N PRO A 186 -12.05 11.45 1.94
CA PRO A 186 -13.15 11.71 1.03
C PRO A 186 -12.85 12.95 0.17
N ASP A 187 -13.44 13.00 -1.02
CA ASP A 187 -13.41 14.16 -1.93
C ASP A 187 -12.02 14.60 -2.40
N GLN A 188 -11.03 13.70 -2.33
CA GLN A 188 -9.68 13.92 -2.82
C GLN A 188 -9.52 13.42 -4.26
N ILE A 189 -8.51 13.94 -4.97
CA ILE A 189 -8.25 13.60 -6.38
C ILE A 189 -8.15 12.09 -6.62
N PHE A 190 -7.51 11.35 -5.70
CA PHE A 190 -7.33 9.91 -5.78
C PHE A 190 -8.58 9.11 -5.42
N THR A 191 -9.60 9.73 -4.81
CA THR A 191 -10.92 9.13 -4.54
C THR A 191 -12.02 9.63 -5.50
N HIS A 192 -11.64 10.37 -6.55
CA HIS A 192 -12.55 10.90 -7.55
C HIS A 192 -13.40 9.82 -8.24
N SER A 193 -14.66 10.15 -8.57
CA SER A 193 -15.64 9.20 -9.12
C SER A 193 -15.19 8.55 -10.42
N ASP A 194 -14.55 9.31 -11.30
CA ASP A 194 -14.10 8.83 -12.62
C ASP A 194 -12.96 7.80 -12.52
N LEU A 195 -12.26 7.76 -11.38
CA LEU A 195 -11.18 6.80 -11.14
C LEU A 195 -11.68 5.48 -10.52
N ARG A 196 -12.93 5.40 -10.06
CA ARG A 196 -13.49 4.18 -9.44
C ARG A 196 -13.41 2.95 -10.36
N PRO A 197 -13.72 3.02 -11.67
CA PRO A 197 -13.51 1.89 -12.57
C PRO A 197 -12.03 1.47 -12.67
N ALA A 198 -11.12 2.44 -12.66
CA ALA A 198 -9.68 2.18 -12.70
C ALA A 198 -9.16 1.54 -11.40
N ILE A 199 -9.70 1.93 -10.24
CA ILE A 199 -9.44 1.29 -8.94
C ILE A 199 -9.86 -0.19 -8.98
N LEU A 200 -11.04 -0.50 -9.52
CA LEU A 200 -11.47 -1.89 -9.73
C LEU A 200 -10.52 -2.64 -10.68
N GLY A 201 -10.08 -1.99 -11.75
CA GLY A 201 -9.06 -2.52 -12.65
C GLY A 201 -7.75 -2.85 -11.93
N ILE A 202 -7.27 -1.95 -11.08
CA ILE A 202 -6.06 -2.16 -10.26
C ILE A 202 -6.23 -3.32 -9.28
N LEU A 203 -7.39 -3.48 -8.63
CA LEU A 203 -7.65 -4.63 -7.75
C LEU A 203 -7.52 -5.97 -8.50
N ILE A 204 -8.02 -6.04 -9.74
CA ILE A 204 -7.91 -7.23 -10.59
C ILE A 204 -6.46 -7.45 -11.03
N LEU A 205 -5.71 -6.38 -11.34
CA LEU A 205 -4.32 -6.46 -11.79
C LEU A 205 -3.32 -6.66 -10.65
N THR A 206 -3.68 -6.37 -9.40
CA THR A 206 -2.80 -6.43 -8.22
C THR A 206 -2.08 -7.78 -8.09
N PRO A 207 -2.75 -8.95 -8.21
CA PRO A 207 -2.06 -10.24 -8.16
C PRO A 207 -0.96 -10.41 -9.23
N LEU A 208 -1.17 -9.86 -10.42
CA LEU A 208 -0.21 -9.91 -11.53
C LEU A 208 0.97 -8.96 -11.28
N ILE A 209 0.67 -7.73 -10.89
CA ILE A 209 1.67 -6.71 -10.56
C ILE A 209 2.57 -7.20 -9.42
N HIS A 210 1.98 -7.70 -8.34
CA HIS A 210 2.72 -8.20 -7.19
C HIS A 210 3.64 -9.37 -7.55
N ARG A 211 3.16 -10.32 -8.37
CA ARG A 211 3.99 -11.42 -8.87
C ARG A 211 5.20 -10.91 -9.66
N ALA A 212 5.01 -9.92 -10.53
CA ALA A 212 6.10 -9.33 -11.30
C ALA A 212 7.16 -8.70 -10.38
N PHE A 213 6.74 -7.95 -9.35
CA PHE A 213 7.66 -7.39 -8.35
C PHE A 213 8.38 -8.46 -7.52
N ASN A 214 7.72 -9.56 -7.16
CA ASN A 214 8.36 -10.67 -6.43
C ASN A 214 9.44 -11.36 -7.26
N ILE A 215 9.18 -11.58 -8.55
CA ILE A 215 10.17 -12.14 -9.48
C ILE A 215 11.37 -11.20 -9.62
N LEU A 216 11.14 -9.90 -9.76
CA LEU A 216 12.20 -8.89 -9.84
C LEU A 216 13.04 -8.87 -8.57
N GLY A 217 12.40 -8.80 -7.39
CA GLY A 217 13.06 -8.79 -6.10
C GLY A 217 13.93 -10.04 -5.88
N HIS A 218 13.45 -11.21 -6.29
CA HIS A 218 14.24 -12.45 -6.25
C HIS A 218 15.46 -12.40 -7.19
N ARG A 219 15.29 -11.90 -8.42
CA ARG A 219 16.41 -11.75 -9.37
C ARG A 219 17.49 -10.77 -8.88
N LEU A 220 17.10 -9.79 -8.07
CA LEU A 220 18.02 -8.83 -7.44
C LEU A 220 18.59 -9.31 -6.10
N GLY A 221 18.25 -10.53 -5.64
CA GLY A 221 18.73 -11.08 -4.36
C GLY A 221 18.08 -10.46 -3.11
N LEU A 222 17.00 -9.68 -3.27
CA LEU A 222 16.27 -9.05 -2.16
C LEU A 222 15.21 -9.97 -1.53
N LYS A 223 14.82 -11.05 -2.23
CA LYS A 223 13.91 -12.08 -1.72
C LYS A 223 14.49 -13.46 -1.93
N SER A 224 14.28 -14.34 -0.94
CA SER A 224 14.65 -15.75 -1.00
C SER A 224 13.76 -16.59 -1.94
N VAL A 225 12.55 -16.11 -2.27
CA VAL A 225 11.61 -16.79 -3.17
C VAL A 225 10.96 -15.84 -4.19
N PRO A 226 10.59 -16.33 -5.40
CA PRO A 226 10.10 -15.50 -6.51
C PRO A 226 8.59 -15.27 -6.52
N TYR A 227 7.85 -15.68 -5.49
CA TYR A 227 6.39 -15.65 -5.46
C TYR A 227 5.81 -14.81 -4.32
#